data_AF-A0A857IHP5-F1
#
_entry.id   AF-A0A857IHP5-F1
#
_cell.length_a   1.000
_cell.length_b   1.000
_cell.length_c   1.000
_cell.angle_alpha   90.00
_cell.angle_beta   90.00
_cell.angle_gamma   90.00
#
_symmetry.space_group_name_H-M   'P 1'
#
loop_
_entity.id
_entity.type
_entity.pdbx_description
1 polymer ?
#
loop_
_entity_poly.entity_id
_entity_poly.type
_entity_poly.pdbx_seq_one_letter_code
_entity_poly.pdbx_strand_id
1 'polypeptide(L)'
;MPAAKLKLRIEQGATFRQSLDWKTNGVPVNLTGYTARMQMRNPIDSPTVIHELTTENGGITFTDILDGKIELFISDQHTSAFSFESCVYDLEMVAPNNDVIRLLEGEVTLSKEVTR
;
A
#
# COMPACT_ATOMS: atom_id res chain seq x y z
N MET A 1 -15.23 -4.85 -10.09
CA MET A 1 -15.13 -3.38 -9.96
C MET A 1 -13.70 -3.00 -10.32
N PRO A 2 -13.47 -1.87 -11.03
CA PRO A 2 -12.11 -1.37 -11.22
C PRO A 2 -11.49 -0.97 -9.87
N ALA A 3 -10.15 -0.97 -9.78
CA ALA A 3 -9.44 -0.52 -8.59
C ALA A 3 -9.80 0.94 -8.26
N ALA A 4 -9.90 1.26 -6.98
CA ALA A 4 -10.09 2.64 -6.56
C ALA A 4 -8.77 3.42 -6.70
N LYS A 5 -8.86 4.72 -7.00
CA LYS A 5 -7.70 5.58 -7.20
C LYS A 5 -7.39 6.37 -5.94
N LEU A 6 -6.17 6.24 -5.43
CA LEU A 6 -5.70 7.00 -4.27
C LEU A 6 -4.30 7.52 -4.54
N LYS A 7 -4.07 8.82 -4.30
CA LYS A 7 -2.73 9.39 -4.30
C LYS A 7 -2.14 9.29 -2.91
N LEU A 8 -0.91 8.79 -2.81
CA LEU A 8 -0.17 8.73 -1.56
C LEU A 8 0.91 9.81 -1.55
N ARG A 9 1.07 10.44 -0.39
CA ARG A 9 2.17 11.38 -0.13
C ARG A 9 2.99 10.83 1.01
N ILE A 10 4.25 10.52 0.74
CA ILE A 10 5.20 10.02 1.72
C ILE A 10 6.14 11.17 2.08
N GLU A 11 6.34 11.39 3.37
CA GLU A 11 7.38 12.30 3.88
C GLU A 11 8.67 11.50 4.07
N GLN A 12 9.74 11.92 3.39
CA GLN A 12 11.06 11.32 3.57
C GLN A 12 11.51 11.52 5.02
N GLY A 13 12.14 10.51 5.62
CA GLY A 13 12.59 10.60 7.01
C GLY A 13 11.50 10.43 8.06
N ALA A 14 10.24 10.26 7.66
CA ALA A 14 9.13 10.08 8.57
C ALA A 14 8.46 8.72 8.41
N THR A 15 7.90 8.20 9.51
CA THR A 15 7.06 7.00 9.45
C THR A 15 5.77 7.31 8.70
N PHE A 16 5.49 6.54 7.66
CA PHE A 16 4.26 6.63 6.89
C PHE A 16 3.24 5.59 7.39
N ARG A 17 2.01 6.04 7.60
CA ARG A 17 0.84 5.18 7.84
C ARG A 17 -0.33 5.62 6.99
N GLN A 18 -1.00 4.67 6.34
CA GLN A 18 -2.24 4.91 5.63
C GLN A 18 -3.28 3.86 6.05
N SER A 19 -4.32 4.31 6.73
CA SER A 19 -5.47 3.47 7.07
C SER A 19 -6.49 3.46 5.94
N LEU A 20 -7.06 2.30 5.66
CA LEU A 20 -8.03 2.05 4.60
C LEU A 20 -9.17 1.19 5.14
N ASP A 21 -10.39 1.52 4.74
CA ASP A 21 -11.58 0.72 5.03
C ASP A 21 -12.10 0.11 3.71
N TRP A 22 -12.05 -1.21 3.58
CA TRP A 22 -12.60 -1.88 2.41
C TRP A 22 -14.08 -2.25 2.64
N LYS A 23 -14.96 -1.54 1.92
CA LYS A 23 -16.40 -1.78 1.90
C LYS A 23 -16.91 -2.05 0.49
N THR A 24 -17.81 -3.00 0.35
CA THR A 24 -18.57 -3.26 -0.87
C THR A 24 -20.03 -2.87 -0.65
N ASN A 25 -20.55 -1.91 -1.42
CA ASN A 25 -21.91 -1.38 -1.25
C ASN A 25 -22.21 -0.93 0.21
N GLY A 26 -21.23 -0.34 0.87
CA GLY A 26 -21.34 0.13 2.26
C GLY A 26 -21.16 -0.95 3.32
N VAL A 27 -21.03 -2.23 2.94
CA VAL A 27 -20.80 -3.35 3.86
C VAL A 27 -19.31 -3.67 3.94
N PRO A 28 -18.72 -3.75 5.15
CA PRO A 28 -17.33 -4.17 5.34
C PRO A 28 -17.03 -5.54 4.74
N VAL A 29 -15.85 -5.68 4.15
CA VAL A 29 -15.36 -6.96 3.62
C VAL A 29 -14.61 -7.70 4.73
N ASN A 30 -15.00 -8.95 5.01
CA ASN A 30 -14.26 -9.80 5.94
C ASN A 30 -12.95 -10.30 5.27
N LEU A 31 -11.82 -9.97 5.89
CA LEU A 31 -10.47 -10.26 5.40
C LEU A 31 -9.93 -11.61 5.90
N THR A 32 -10.76 -12.45 6.51
CA THR A 32 -10.32 -13.75 7.06
C THR A 32 -9.68 -14.60 5.96
N GLY A 33 -8.41 -14.95 6.17
CA GLY A 33 -7.62 -15.76 5.24
C GLY A 33 -7.11 -15.02 4.00
N TYR A 34 -7.32 -13.71 3.91
CA TYR A 34 -6.67 -12.91 2.87
C TYR A 34 -5.18 -12.72 3.17
N THR A 35 -4.41 -12.48 2.12
CA THR A 35 -3.12 -11.80 2.19
C THR A 35 -3.15 -10.55 1.31
N ALA A 36 -2.17 -9.66 1.47
CA ALA A 36 -2.09 -8.46 0.66
C ALA A 36 -0.66 -8.18 0.24
N ARG A 37 -0.51 -7.56 -0.93
CA ARG A 37 0.78 -7.11 -1.47
C ARG A 37 0.64 -5.80 -2.22
N MET A 38 1.67 -4.98 -2.15
CA MET A 38 1.77 -3.70 -2.84
C MET A 38 3.22 -3.47 -3.27
N GLN A 39 3.39 -2.97 -4.49
CA GLN A 39 4.71 -2.58 -4.99
C GLN A 39 4.70 -1.14 -5.49
N MET A 40 5.80 -0.44 -5.24
CA MET A 40 6.08 0.87 -5.79
C MET A 40 7.11 0.75 -6.91
N ARG A 41 6.81 1.30 -8.10
CA ARG A 41 7.66 1.21 -9.30
C ARG A 41 7.65 2.53 -10.08
N ASN A 42 8.74 2.82 -10.78
CA ASN A 42 8.80 3.90 -11.76
C ASN A 42 9.76 3.52 -12.90
N PRO A 43 9.31 3.44 -14.17
CA PRO A 43 7.90 3.47 -14.63
C PRO A 43 7.09 2.25 -14.17
N ILE A 44 5.80 2.18 -14.54
CA ILE A 44 4.85 1.12 -14.12
C ILE A 44 5.33 -0.30 -14.49
N ASP A 45 6.04 -0.43 -15.60
CA ASP A 45 6.60 -1.67 -16.15
C ASP A 45 8.07 -1.89 -15.77
N SER A 46 8.62 -1.02 -14.91
CA SER A 46 10.00 -1.16 -14.41
C SER A 46 10.17 -2.51 -13.71
N PRO A 47 11.20 -3.30 -14.04
CA PRO A 47 11.49 -4.55 -13.33
C PRO A 47 12.01 -4.29 -11.91
N THR A 48 12.54 -3.10 -11.63
CA THR A 48 13.06 -2.70 -10.32
C THR A 48 11.93 -2.26 -9.39
N VAL A 49 11.83 -2.92 -8.23
CA VAL A 49 10.92 -2.53 -7.15
C VAL A 49 11.58 -1.44 -6.31
N ILE A 50 10.92 -0.29 -6.15
CA ILE A 50 11.35 0.78 -5.25
C ILE A 50 11.10 0.36 -3.80
N HIS A 51 9.91 -0.16 -3.54
CA HIS A 51 9.53 -0.69 -2.24
C HIS A 51 8.41 -1.72 -2.37
N GLU A 52 8.37 -2.68 -1.46
CA GLU A 52 7.35 -3.73 -1.40
C GLU A 52 6.76 -3.80 -0.01
N LEU A 53 5.44 -3.82 0.06
CA LEU A 53 4.67 -4.02 1.28
C LEU A 53 3.86 -5.28 1.12
N THR A 54 3.93 -6.18 2.10
CA THR A 54 3.09 -7.36 2.14
C THR A 54 2.58 -7.60 3.55
N THR A 55 1.60 -8.50 3.69
CA THR A 55 1.19 -9.01 4.99
C THR A 55 2.31 -9.77 5.70
N GLU A 56 3.17 -10.45 4.97
CA GLU A 56 4.27 -11.26 5.50
C GLU A 56 5.44 -10.41 6.00
N ASN A 57 5.72 -9.27 5.35
CA ASN A 57 6.81 -8.37 5.74
C ASN A 57 6.38 -7.29 6.75
N GLY A 58 5.10 -7.27 7.16
CA GLY A 58 4.54 -6.32 8.11
C GLY A 58 4.26 -4.92 7.53
N GLY A 59 4.53 -4.70 6.25
CA GLY A 59 4.22 -3.47 5.54
C GLY A 59 2.72 -3.26 5.31
N ILE A 60 1.93 -4.34 5.38
CA ILE A 60 0.46 -4.30 5.36
C ILE A 60 -0.06 -5.07 6.57
N THR A 61 -0.91 -4.43 7.37
CA THR A 61 -1.56 -5.07 8.53
C THR A 61 -3.07 -4.97 8.42
N PHE A 62 -3.79 -6.04 8.74
CA PHE A 62 -5.24 -6.00 8.91
C PHE A 62 -5.56 -5.64 10.35
N THR A 63 -5.86 -4.37 10.60
CA THR A 63 -6.10 -3.85 11.96
C THR A 63 -7.45 -4.27 12.51
N ASP A 64 -8.40 -4.59 11.63
CA ASP A 64 -9.66 -5.26 11.96
C ASP A 64 -10.08 -6.14 10.78
N ILE A 65 -9.91 -7.45 10.95
CA ILE A 65 -10.17 -8.46 9.91
C ILE A 65 -11.67 -8.50 9.56
N LEU A 66 -12.56 -8.28 10.53
CA LEU A 66 -14.00 -8.41 10.30
C LEU A 66 -14.63 -7.14 9.72
N ASP A 67 -14.02 -5.98 9.98
CA ASP A 67 -14.49 -4.67 9.50
C ASP A 67 -13.69 -4.16 8.27
N GLY A 68 -12.88 -5.01 7.63
CA GLY A 68 -12.19 -4.68 6.39
C GLY A 68 -11.12 -3.60 6.55
N LYS A 69 -10.50 -3.47 7.73
CA LYS A 69 -9.53 -2.40 8.02
C LYS A 69 -8.12 -2.84 7.71
N ILE A 70 -7.44 -2.05 6.90
CA ILE A 70 -6.10 -2.29 6.39
C ILE A 70 -5.24 -1.07 6.75
N GLU A 71 -4.02 -1.30 7.20
CA GLU A 71 -3.00 -0.26 7.38
C GLU A 71 -1.78 -0.57 6.53
N LEU A 72 -1.35 0.41 5.75
CA LEU A 72 -0.04 0.42 5.10
C LEU A 72 0.96 1.10 6.04
N PHE A 73 2.14 0.51 6.19
CA PHE A 73 3.20 1.01 7.07
C PHE A 73 4.55 1.02 6.34
N ILE A 74 5.24 2.17 6.38
CA ILE A 74 6.63 2.28 5.95
C ILE A 74 7.39 3.01 7.07
N SER A 75 8.47 2.41 7.57
CA SER A 75 9.29 3.04 8.61
C SER A 75 10.00 4.28 8.08
N ASP A 76 10.34 5.18 8.99
CA ASP A 76 11.23 6.32 8.75
C ASP A 76 12.56 5.91 8.12
N GLN A 77 13.15 4.80 8.55
CA GLN A 77 14.37 4.25 7.96
C GLN A 77 14.21 3.94 6.46
N HIS A 78 13.07 3.36 6.06
CA HIS A 78 12.79 3.08 4.66
C HIS A 78 12.46 4.34 3.88
N THR A 79 11.63 5.24 4.43
CA THR A 79 11.26 6.47 3.73
C THR A 79 12.46 7.40 3.54
N SER A 80 13.41 7.44 4.49
CA SER A 80 14.69 8.17 4.37
C SER A 80 15.49 7.75 3.12
N ALA A 81 15.47 6.45 2.80
CA ALA A 81 16.23 5.88 1.69
C ALA A 81 15.59 6.14 0.31
N PHE A 82 14.35 6.65 0.26
CA PHE A 82 13.68 6.97 -1.00
C PHE A 82 14.31 8.18 -1.67
N SER A 83 14.45 8.11 -3.01
CA SER A 83 15.10 9.16 -3.81
C SER A 83 14.30 9.59 -5.05
N PHE A 84 13.12 9.00 -5.27
CA PHE A 84 12.23 9.34 -6.37
C PHE A 84 11.47 10.65 -6.10
N GLU A 85 11.01 11.34 -7.15
CA GLU A 85 10.05 12.45 -7.03
C GLU A 85 8.60 11.92 -6.98
N SER A 86 8.29 11.05 -7.95
CA SER A 86 7.05 10.29 -8.01
C SER A 86 7.28 8.87 -8.50
N CYS A 87 6.35 7.99 -8.15
CA CYS A 87 6.26 6.63 -8.67
C CYS A 87 4.79 6.19 -8.71
N VAL A 88 4.53 4.97 -9.20
CA VAL A 88 3.20 4.37 -9.20
C VAL A 88 3.16 3.16 -8.30
N TYR A 89 1.96 2.84 -7.82
CA TYR A 89 1.73 1.65 -7.01
C TYR A 89 0.37 1.02 -7.31
N ASP A 90 0.23 -0.22 -6.86
CA ASP A 90 -1.05 -0.85 -6.60
C ASP A 90 -1.04 -1.65 -5.31
N LEU A 91 -2.24 -1.88 -4.78
CA LEU A 91 -2.52 -2.74 -3.66
C LEU A 91 -3.41 -3.88 -4.16
N GLU A 92 -2.91 -5.10 -4.06
CA GLU A 92 -3.63 -6.32 -4.38
C GLU A 92 -3.96 -7.10 -3.12
N MET A 93 -5.20 -7.57 -3.06
CA MET A 93 -5.69 -8.50 -2.06
C MET A 93 -5.76 -9.89 -2.68
N VAL A 94 -5.18 -10.88 -2.03
CA VAL A 94 -5.26 -12.29 -2.45
C VAL A 94 -6.22 -13.00 -1.51
N ALA A 95 -7.35 -13.45 -2.06
CA ALA A 95 -8.38 -14.14 -1.31
C ALA A 95 -7.97 -15.61 -1.00
N PRO A 96 -8.62 -16.27 -0.02
CA PRO A 96 -8.33 -17.69 0.31
C PRO A 96 -8.48 -18.67 -0.86
N ASN A 97 -9.29 -18.32 -1.87
CA ASN A 97 -9.48 -19.10 -3.09
C ASN A 97 -8.46 -18.75 -4.20
N ASN A 98 -7.45 -17.93 -3.88
CA ASN A 98 -6.43 -17.37 -4.78
C ASN A 98 -6.92 -16.34 -5.81
N ASP A 99 -8.15 -15.84 -5.67
CA ASP A 99 -8.59 -14.71 -6.47
C ASP A 99 -7.78 -13.46 -6.09
N VAL A 100 -7.29 -12.74 -7.09
CA VAL A 100 -6.54 -11.50 -6.90
C VAL A 100 -7.46 -10.32 -7.19
N ILE A 101 -7.58 -9.42 -6.22
CA ILE A 101 -8.39 -8.22 -6.30
C ILE A 101 -7.47 -7.02 -6.17
N ARG A 102 -7.31 -6.29 -7.27
CA ARG A 102 -6.63 -4.99 -7.26
C ARG A 102 -7.53 -3.96 -6.60
N LEU A 103 -7.25 -3.66 -5.33
CA LEU A 103 -8.10 -2.83 -4.49
C LEU A 103 -7.84 -1.34 -4.72
N LEU A 104 -6.57 -0.95 -4.75
CA LEU A 104 -6.13 0.43 -4.99
C LEU A 104 -5.05 0.48 -6.06
N GLU A 105 -5.01 1.60 -6.77
CA GLU A 105 -3.89 2.00 -7.62
C GLU A 105 -3.68 3.51 -7.51
N GLY A 106 -2.48 3.97 -7.80
CA GLY A 106 -2.26 5.40 -7.91
C GLY A 106 -0.81 5.84 -8.01
N GLU A 107 -0.64 7.15 -7.82
CA GLU A 107 0.64 7.82 -7.79
C GLU A 107 1.10 7.98 -6.33
N VAL A 108 2.38 7.75 -6.08
CA VAL A 108 3.04 8.12 -4.83
C VAL A 108 3.97 9.29 -5.10
N THR A 109 3.91 10.32 -4.26
CA THR A 109 4.82 11.47 -4.28
C THR A 109 5.68 11.49 -3.02
N LEU A 110 6.95 11.87 -3.16
CA LEU A 110 7.88 12.01 -2.04
C LEU A 110 8.07 13.48 -1.66
N SER A 111 7.77 13.83 -0.42
CA SER A 111 8.08 15.12 0.18
C SER A 111 9.46 15.00 0.84
N LYS A 112 10.51 15.51 0.19
CA LYS A 112 11.89 15.37 0.66
C LYS A 112 12.13 16.13 1.96
N GLU A 113 12.91 15.53 2.84
CA GLU A 113 13.31 16.16 4.10
C GLU A 113 14.42 17.19 3.90
N VAL A 114 14.44 18.20 4.76
CA VAL A 114 15.53 19.18 4.84
C VAL A 114 16.55 18.77 5.90
N THR A 115 16.08 18.13 6.96
CA THR A 115 16.90 17.53 8.02
C THR A 115 17.63 16.31 7.46
N ARG A 116 18.90 16.10 7.86
CA ARG A 116 19.75 14.99 7.40
C ARG A 116 20.57 14.43 8.55
#